data_AF-A0A8R2HMP5-F1
#
_entry.id   AF-A0A8R2HMP5-F1
#
_cell.length_a   1.000
_cell.length_b   1.000
_cell.length_c   1.000
_cell.angle_alpha   90.00
_cell.angle_beta   90.00
_cell.angle_gamma   90.00
#
_symmetry.space_group_name_H-M   'P 1'
#
loop_
_entity.id
_entity.type
_entity.pdbx_description
1 polymer ?
#
loop_
_entity_poly.entity_id
_entity_poly.type
_entity_poly.pdbx_seq_one_letter_code
_entity_poly.pdbx_strand_id
1 'polypeptide(L)'
;MAKRKIDLFIEIKNEKEFKNILRTHSEALICAEVYSQFVGACTALDRLFTIIKYDWSNGKIILLKVPSDEVDSLRRFRDQSEPVYLFIFKQKVTNIFRGVDSIKFAEVAKREVNIYEKEIEGYESERPTYDLSEPTPDEIVWFNKLSMEKELEVAAQHDRRVARQAARKRHRAELMVPHLERINFVLFWPHCKHAHPELYEQWDLNGIIMIGREELNLMKEKAEDILYEGDAPINEASMQMLVSGTALAICFRLLDTDKHFVSLVRKILYEDVQQYNDDSSAKSFGTAFDHYKSYSQTKEKILLKRHEEKVTRKAEEKEKKSRRLSEMKRLALQALQEATEAKRAKREQRKLELLKAGDLTALQNLKEQPSDDELSFAQPQQPQESSSDTDSSSESNEEEYFPPPGLVIPGFYAPPNDIAKANGLAVLFPKIVAEYVTPEPEFLPPHVLVMLEAWKRHKALKVLSKYENSVIHVGIFEATTPYDGVHIAYNVMEFDADNTSQKTENVKIAIMLSIENDVPLLELMDLNPVHVSRDPMAGEEECSAMFPVDYADTKIDLKDFQLNK
;
A
#
# COMPACT_ATOMS: atom_id res chain seq x y z
N MET A 1 39.61 19.04 56.51
CA MET A 1 40.44 19.29 55.32
C MET A 1 39.67 18.80 54.11
N ALA A 2 39.26 19.71 53.21
CA ALA A 2 38.55 19.34 51.98
C ALA A 2 39.53 18.58 51.06
N LYS A 3 39.26 17.30 50.80
CA LYS A 3 39.95 16.56 49.73
C LYS A 3 39.66 17.29 48.42
N ARG A 4 40.66 17.96 47.85
CA ARG A 4 40.57 18.42 46.45
C ARG A 4 40.29 17.17 45.60
N LYS A 5 39.12 17.12 44.97
CA LYS A 5 38.78 16.12 43.96
C LYS A 5 39.84 16.28 42.88
N ILE A 6 40.71 15.27 42.73
CA ILE A 6 41.60 15.21 41.57
C ILE A 6 40.71 14.73 40.45
N ASP A 7 40.39 15.60 39.51
CA ASP A 7 39.58 15.24 38.36
C ASP A 7 40.39 14.27 37.49
N LEU A 8 39.97 13.01 37.51
CA LEU A 8 40.63 11.89 36.82
C LEU A 8 40.51 12.01 35.30
N PHE A 9 39.39 12.60 34.84
CA PHE A 9 39.04 12.79 33.44
C PHE A 9 39.07 14.25 33.04
N ILE A 10 39.41 14.50 31.78
CA ILE A 10 39.21 15.79 31.13
C ILE A 10 37.90 15.72 30.36
N GLU A 11 36.96 16.60 30.69
CA GLU A 11 35.68 16.72 29.97
C GLU A 11 35.87 17.53 28.69
N ILE A 12 35.39 16.97 27.58
CA ILE A 12 35.39 17.59 26.26
C ILE A 12 33.98 18.04 25.93
N LYS A 13 33.82 19.26 25.44
CA LYS A 13 32.50 19.81 25.11
C LYS A 13 32.25 19.97 23.63
N ASN A 14 33.30 20.02 22.81
CA ASN A 14 33.17 20.26 21.38
C ASN A 14 34.37 19.71 20.58
N GLU A 15 34.18 19.58 19.27
CA GLU A 15 35.19 19.14 18.30
C GLU A 15 36.52 19.92 18.39
N LYS A 16 36.48 21.23 18.67
CA LYS A 16 37.71 22.06 18.74
C LYS A 16 38.57 21.69 19.94
N GLU A 17 37.96 21.50 21.11
CA GLU A 17 38.63 21.04 22.32
C GLU A 17 39.21 19.65 22.12
N PHE A 18 38.44 18.75 21.51
CA PHE A 18 38.88 17.39 21.22
C PHE A 18 40.14 17.38 20.35
N LYS A 19 40.11 18.09 19.20
CA LYS A 19 41.26 18.23 18.30
C LYS A 19 42.46 18.88 18.97
N ASN A 20 42.23 19.88 19.82
CA ASN A 20 43.32 20.57 20.50
C ASN A 20 44.06 19.63 21.46
N ILE A 21 43.34 18.83 22.26
CA ILE A 21 43.96 17.85 23.16
C ILE A 21 44.73 16.78 22.39
N LEU A 22 44.14 16.24 21.32
CA LEU A 22 44.80 15.25 20.47
C LEU A 22 46.11 15.78 19.86
N ARG A 23 46.16 17.07 19.51
CA ARG A 23 47.36 17.73 18.98
C ARG A 23 48.39 18.03 20.07
N THR A 24 47.95 18.54 21.23
CA THR A 24 48.85 18.88 22.35
C THR A 24 49.46 17.65 23.00
N HIS A 25 48.76 16.51 22.97
CA HIS A 25 49.18 15.26 23.59
C HIS A 25 49.40 14.14 22.57
N SER A 26 50.02 14.44 21.42
CA SER A 26 50.26 13.47 20.35
C SER A 26 51.13 12.28 20.74
N GLU A 27 52.00 12.47 21.74
CA GLU A 27 52.93 11.45 22.26
C GLU A 27 52.39 10.69 23.48
N ALA A 28 51.19 11.03 23.97
CA ALA A 28 50.56 10.32 25.08
C ALA A 28 49.53 9.31 24.56
N LEU A 29 49.38 8.19 25.27
CA LEU A 29 48.23 7.31 25.07
C LEU A 29 46.98 8.00 25.66
N ILE A 30 45.95 8.13 24.85
CA ILE A 30 44.67 8.74 25.23
C ILE A 30 43.62 7.63 25.26
N CYS A 31 42.86 7.53 26.35
CA CYS A 31 41.65 6.73 26.42
C CYS A 31 40.44 7.66 26.51
N ALA A 32 39.64 7.71 25.45
CA ALA A 32 38.46 8.54 25.37
C ALA A 32 37.20 7.70 25.59
N GLU A 33 36.47 8.01 26.66
CA GLU A 33 35.10 7.53 26.88
C GLU A 33 34.14 8.38 26.04
N VAL A 34 33.53 7.76 25.05
CA VAL A 34 32.56 8.35 24.14
C VAL A 34 31.16 7.92 24.58
N TYR A 35 30.27 8.89 24.80
CA TYR A 35 28.91 8.66 25.26
C TYR A 35 27.92 9.58 24.54
N SER A 36 26.66 9.17 24.46
CA SER A 36 25.57 10.01 23.95
C SER A 36 24.99 10.86 25.09
N GLN A 37 24.67 12.13 24.85
CA GLN A 37 24.19 13.07 25.87
C GLN A 37 22.91 12.59 26.58
N PHE A 38 22.02 11.89 25.88
CA PHE A 38 20.77 11.39 26.45
C PHE A 38 20.97 10.30 27.52
N VAL A 39 22.11 9.60 27.51
CA VAL A 39 22.48 8.60 28.53
C VAL A 39 23.46 9.17 29.55
N GLY A 40 24.33 10.09 29.11
CA GLY A 40 25.41 10.65 29.92
C GLY A 40 26.62 9.72 30.04
N ALA A 41 27.64 10.19 30.75
CA ALA A 41 28.89 9.44 30.93
C ALA A 41 28.70 8.27 31.91
N CYS A 42 29.33 7.15 31.61
CA CYS A 42 29.33 5.97 32.45
C CYS A 42 30.18 6.20 33.70
N THR A 43 29.73 5.63 34.82
CA THR A 43 30.47 5.62 36.10
C THR A 43 30.85 4.20 36.52
N ALA A 44 30.43 3.18 35.78
CA ALA A 44 30.61 1.77 36.17
C ALA A 44 32.10 1.36 36.21
N LEU A 45 32.94 1.98 35.36
CA LEU A 45 34.36 1.65 35.24
C LEU A 45 35.31 2.65 35.94
N ASP A 46 34.80 3.66 36.66
CA ASP A 46 35.61 4.72 37.27
C ASP A 46 36.75 4.19 38.18
N ARG A 47 36.47 3.13 38.94
CA ARG A 47 37.48 2.48 39.80
C ARG A 47 38.61 1.86 38.97
N LEU A 48 38.27 1.26 37.84
CA LEU A 48 39.24 0.64 36.94
C LEU A 48 40.10 1.71 36.23
N PHE A 49 39.50 2.84 35.85
CA PHE A 49 40.24 3.99 35.30
C PHE A 49 41.26 4.57 36.28
N THR A 50 40.94 4.57 37.57
CA THR A 50 41.89 4.98 38.62
C THR A 50 43.12 4.05 38.64
N ILE A 51 42.89 2.73 38.57
CA ILE A 51 43.95 1.72 38.52
C ILE A 51 44.78 1.87 37.24
N ILE A 52 44.14 2.04 36.08
CA ILE A 52 44.83 2.22 34.79
C ILE A 52 45.74 3.46 34.82
N LYS A 53 45.23 4.59 35.33
CA LYS A 53 45.96 5.86 35.35
C LYS A 53 47.15 5.84 36.31
N TYR A 54 46.99 5.29 37.51
CA TYR A 54 48.04 5.37 38.54
C TYR A 54 48.91 4.12 38.62
N ASP A 55 48.31 2.93 38.62
CA ASP A 55 49.05 1.68 38.87
C ASP A 55 49.68 1.11 37.59
N TRP A 56 49.01 1.24 36.44
CA TRP A 56 49.50 0.61 35.20
C TRP A 56 50.31 1.57 34.33
N SER A 57 49.88 2.82 34.21
CA SER A 57 50.53 3.79 33.30
C SER A 57 51.42 4.81 34.01
N ASN A 58 51.57 4.73 35.34
CA ASN A 58 52.34 5.69 36.14
C ASN A 58 51.98 7.17 35.85
N GLY A 59 50.70 7.44 35.59
CA GLY A 59 50.17 8.77 35.29
C GLY A 59 50.31 9.22 33.83
N LYS A 60 50.88 8.39 32.93
CA LYS A 60 51.18 8.78 31.53
C LYS A 60 49.96 8.77 30.60
N ILE A 61 48.92 7.97 30.89
CA ILE A 61 47.72 7.90 30.04
C ILE A 61 46.79 9.09 30.27
N ILE A 62 46.16 9.64 29.25
CA ILE A 62 45.17 10.73 29.41
C ILE A 62 43.77 10.15 29.26
N LEU A 63 42.88 10.46 30.20
CA LEU A 63 41.50 9.98 30.21
C LEU A 63 40.58 11.13 29.82
N LEU A 64 39.73 10.92 28.81
CA LEU A 64 38.79 11.92 28.30
C LEU A 64 37.36 11.43 28.45
N LYS A 65 36.43 12.34 28.73
CA LYS A 65 34.98 12.13 28.59
C LYS A 65 34.48 12.98 27.43
N VAL A 66 33.90 12.34 26.42
CA VAL A 66 33.58 12.97 25.13
C VAL A 66 32.13 12.69 24.73
N PRO A 67 31.27 13.71 24.62
CA PRO A 67 29.93 13.56 24.08
C PRO A 67 30.00 13.35 22.55
N SER A 68 29.44 12.26 22.04
CA SER A 68 29.44 11.93 20.60
C SER A 68 28.58 12.90 19.78
N ASP A 69 27.59 13.54 20.40
CA ASP A 69 26.68 14.48 19.75
C ASP A 69 27.40 15.77 19.27
N GLU A 70 28.39 16.25 20.03
CA GLU A 70 29.08 17.54 19.79
C GLU A 70 30.41 17.41 19.02
N VAL A 71 30.80 16.18 18.70
CA VAL A 71 32.11 15.86 18.09
C VAL A 71 31.86 15.12 16.77
N ASP A 72 31.95 15.83 15.66
CA ASP A 72 31.64 15.31 14.32
C ASP A 72 32.52 14.13 13.91
N SER A 73 33.78 14.11 14.36
CA SER A 73 34.69 12.99 14.15
C SER A 73 34.22 11.67 14.79
N LEU A 74 33.32 11.76 15.78
CA LEU A 74 32.75 10.65 16.53
C LEU A 74 31.27 10.39 16.22
N ARG A 75 30.73 11.01 15.15
CA ARG A 75 29.31 10.89 14.76
C ARG A 75 28.79 9.46 14.65
N ARG A 76 29.66 8.48 14.37
CA ARG A 76 29.29 7.06 14.23
C ARG A 76 28.87 6.39 15.55
N PHE A 77 29.14 7.04 16.69
CA PHE A 77 28.76 6.57 18.03
C PHE A 77 27.55 7.31 18.61
N ARG A 78 26.84 8.11 17.80
CA ARG A 78 25.60 8.77 18.21
C ARG A 78 24.47 7.75 18.35
N ASP A 79 23.46 8.12 19.14
CA ASP A 79 22.25 7.34 19.39
C ASP A 79 22.51 5.93 19.98
N GLN A 80 23.66 5.76 20.63
CA GLN A 80 24.03 4.54 21.33
C GLN A 80 23.84 4.72 22.84
N SER A 81 23.27 3.71 23.47
CA SER A 81 23.07 3.68 24.93
C SER A 81 24.28 3.15 25.70
N GLU A 82 25.14 2.37 25.05
CA GLU A 82 26.35 1.82 25.67
C GLU A 82 27.56 2.74 25.46
N PRO A 83 28.44 2.91 26.48
CA PRO A 83 29.65 3.70 26.34
C PRO A 83 30.66 2.99 25.43
N VAL A 84 31.40 3.79 24.65
CA VAL A 84 32.48 3.33 23.78
C VAL A 84 33.79 3.92 24.25
N TYR A 85 34.83 3.10 24.38
CA TYR A 85 36.15 3.52 24.82
C TYR A 85 37.13 3.40 23.66
N LEU A 86 37.69 4.54 23.25
CA LEU A 86 38.68 4.63 22.18
C LEU A 86 40.08 4.78 22.78
N PHE A 87 41.00 3.92 22.36
CA PHE A 87 42.43 4.11 22.60
C PHE A 87 43.03 4.84 21.39
N ILE A 88 43.67 5.98 21.66
CA ILE A 88 44.19 6.89 20.64
C ILE A 88 45.65 7.17 20.94
N PHE A 89 46.50 6.97 19.94
CA PHE A 89 47.93 7.29 20.01
C PHE A 89 48.38 7.90 18.68
N LYS A 90 49.21 8.96 18.73
CA LYS A 90 49.63 9.71 17.53
C LYS A 90 48.46 10.12 16.62
N GLN A 91 47.34 10.53 17.24
CA GLN A 91 46.08 10.93 16.56
C GLN A 91 45.39 9.82 15.75
N LYS A 92 45.82 8.57 15.90
CA LYS A 92 45.18 7.40 15.28
C LYS A 92 44.54 6.53 16.35
N VAL A 93 43.41 5.92 16.01
CA VAL A 93 42.73 4.95 16.86
C VAL A 93 43.48 3.63 16.78
N THR A 94 43.91 3.12 17.93
CA THR A 94 44.64 1.86 18.04
C THR A 94 43.74 0.70 18.42
N ASN A 95 42.73 0.96 19.25
CA ASN A 95 41.82 -0.06 19.75
C ASN A 95 40.51 0.55 20.22
N ILE A 96 39.45 -0.25 20.23
CA ILE A 96 38.10 0.16 20.57
C ILE A 96 37.48 -0.91 21.46
N PHE A 97 36.90 -0.48 22.58
CA PHE A 97 36.17 -1.34 23.48
C PHE A 97 34.76 -0.78 23.70
N ARG A 98 33.76 -1.65 23.83
CA ARG A 98 32.37 -1.23 24.04
C ARG A 98 31.75 -1.93 25.24
N GLY A 99 30.83 -1.22 25.90
CA GLY A 99 30.11 -1.72 27.06
C GLY A 99 30.91 -1.62 28.37
N VAL A 100 30.40 -2.27 29.42
CA VAL A 100 30.87 -2.07 30.80
C VAL A 100 31.50 -3.32 31.43
N ASP A 101 31.92 -4.29 30.61
CA ASP A 101 32.59 -5.50 31.09
C ASP A 101 34.00 -5.18 31.62
N SER A 102 34.10 -5.03 32.95
CA SER A 102 35.33 -4.59 33.62
C SER A 102 36.50 -5.55 33.45
N ILE A 103 36.25 -6.86 33.27
CA ILE A 103 37.33 -7.86 33.19
C ILE A 103 37.96 -7.77 31.81
N LYS A 104 37.14 -7.82 30.75
CA LYS A 104 37.65 -7.70 29.38
C LYS A 104 38.26 -6.32 29.13
N PHE A 105 37.65 -5.26 29.67
CA PHE A 105 38.23 -3.91 29.54
C PHE A 105 39.60 -3.83 30.21
N ALA A 106 39.77 -4.43 31.40
CA ALA A 106 41.06 -4.47 32.08
C ALA A 106 42.14 -5.19 31.25
N GLU A 107 41.80 -6.29 30.60
CA GLU A 107 42.73 -7.01 29.71
C GLU A 107 43.14 -6.18 28.49
N VAL A 108 42.18 -5.52 27.84
CA VAL A 108 42.43 -4.63 26.69
C VAL A 108 43.27 -3.44 27.12
N ALA A 109 42.90 -2.74 28.20
CA ALA A 109 43.63 -1.58 28.70
C ALA A 109 45.06 -1.93 29.13
N LYS A 110 45.30 -3.06 29.81
CA LYS A 110 46.66 -3.53 30.12
C LYS A 110 47.48 -3.77 28.85
N ARG A 111 46.86 -4.40 27.84
CA ARG A 111 47.54 -4.66 26.55
C ARG A 111 47.92 -3.35 25.87
N GLU A 112 47.03 -2.37 25.81
CA GLU A 112 47.29 -1.07 25.19
C GLU A 112 48.39 -0.28 25.93
N VAL A 113 48.38 -0.28 27.27
CA VAL A 113 49.45 0.36 28.06
C VAL A 113 50.80 -0.31 27.80
N ASN A 114 50.86 -1.64 27.79
CA ASN A 114 52.11 -2.38 27.52
C ASN A 114 52.66 -2.12 26.11
N ILE A 115 51.78 -1.98 25.10
CA ILE A 115 52.20 -1.66 23.73
C ILE A 115 52.75 -0.23 23.67
N TYR A 116 52.06 0.72 24.30
CA TYR A 116 52.49 2.11 24.39
C TYR A 116 53.88 2.26 25.05
N GLU A 117 54.14 1.53 26.14
CA GLU A 117 55.46 1.55 26.78
C GLU A 117 56.57 1.06 25.85
N LYS A 118 56.32 -0.03 25.11
CA LYS A 118 57.27 -0.56 24.11
C LYS A 118 57.51 0.42 22.96
N GLU A 119 56.46 1.09 22.48
CA GLU A 119 56.58 2.10 21.42
C GLU A 119 57.36 3.33 21.88
N ILE A 120 57.28 3.72 23.16
CA ILE A 120 58.14 4.77 23.74
C ILE A 120 59.60 4.32 23.84
N GLU A 121 59.84 3.04 24.15
CA GLU A 121 61.18 2.45 24.22
C GLU A 121 61.84 2.24 22.85
N GLY A 122 61.13 2.56 21.75
CA GLY A 122 61.66 2.52 20.39
C GLY A 122 61.40 1.23 19.63
N TYR A 123 60.56 0.32 20.17
CA TYR A 123 60.10 -0.86 19.43
C TYR A 123 58.94 -0.48 18.52
N GLU A 124 59.11 -0.64 17.20
CA GLU A 124 58.01 -0.47 16.24
C GLU A 124 57.00 -1.62 16.38
N SER A 125 55.72 -1.26 16.46
CA SER A 125 54.60 -2.21 16.44
C SER A 125 53.94 -2.20 15.06
N GLU A 126 53.82 -3.35 14.41
CA GLU A 126 53.11 -3.51 13.11
C GLU A 126 51.57 -3.56 13.26
N ARG A 127 51.00 -2.92 14.29
CA ARG A 127 49.54 -2.95 14.50
C ARG A 127 48.82 -2.04 13.50
N PRO A 128 47.63 -2.43 13.02
CA PRO A 128 46.79 -1.54 12.24
C PRO A 128 46.35 -0.36 13.11
N THR A 129 46.38 0.84 12.54
CA THR A 129 45.89 2.06 13.17
C THR A 129 44.93 2.75 12.21
N TYR A 130 43.88 3.35 12.75
CA TYR A 130 42.76 3.87 11.96
C TYR A 130 42.61 5.37 12.18
N ASP A 131 42.08 6.07 11.18
CA ASP A 131 41.70 7.47 11.37
C ASP A 131 40.53 7.62 12.34
N LEU A 132 40.45 8.75 13.04
CA LEU A 132 39.38 9.00 14.02
C LEU A 132 37.98 8.89 13.43
N SER A 133 37.81 9.21 12.14
CA SER A 133 36.55 9.10 11.42
C SER A 133 36.32 7.74 10.75
N GLU A 134 37.36 6.92 10.65
CA GLU A 134 37.32 5.63 9.96
C GLU A 134 36.85 4.54 10.94
N PRO A 135 35.87 3.71 10.54
CA PRO A 135 35.44 2.60 11.38
C PRO A 135 36.44 1.44 11.32
N THR A 136 36.67 0.78 12.47
CA THR A 136 37.51 -0.42 12.50
C THR A 136 36.75 -1.65 11.97
N PRO A 137 37.43 -2.74 11.56
CA PRO A 137 36.76 -3.96 11.11
C PRO A 137 35.74 -4.50 12.13
N ASP A 138 36.07 -4.47 13.43
CA ASP A 138 35.18 -4.89 14.52
C ASP A 138 33.95 -3.96 14.66
N GLU A 139 34.09 -2.68 14.30
CA GLU A 139 32.97 -1.75 14.18
C GLU A 139 32.07 -2.08 13.01
N ILE A 140 32.65 -2.33 11.83
CA ILE A 140 31.88 -2.65 10.62
C ILE A 140 31.04 -3.92 10.84
N VAL A 141 31.64 -4.99 11.39
CA VAL A 141 30.91 -6.24 11.68
C VAL A 141 29.73 -5.99 12.62
N TRP A 142 29.92 -5.14 13.63
CA TRP A 142 28.85 -4.81 14.58
C TRP A 142 27.77 -3.93 13.98
N PHE A 143 28.14 -2.86 13.24
CA PHE A 143 27.17 -2.00 12.57
C PHE A 143 26.30 -2.81 11.61
N ASN A 144 26.90 -3.76 10.88
CA ASN A 144 26.17 -4.68 10.01
C ASN A 144 25.21 -5.56 10.83
N LYS A 145 25.67 -6.15 11.93
CA LYS A 145 24.81 -6.97 12.80
C LYS A 145 23.62 -6.17 13.35
N LEU A 146 23.87 -4.97 13.89
CA LEU A 146 22.83 -4.10 14.45
C LEU A 146 21.84 -3.67 13.36
N SER A 147 22.33 -3.35 12.15
CA SER A 147 21.49 -2.97 11.02
C SER A 147 20.62 -4.15 10.59
N MET A 148 21.18 -5.35 10.49
CA MET A 148 20.42 -6.57 10.18
C MET A 148 19.37 -6.89 11.26
N GLU A 149 19.70 -6.75 12.55
CA GLU A 149 18.74 -6.96 13.65
C GLU A 149 17.58 -5.96 13.57
N LYS A 150 17.86 -4.68 13.30
CA LYS A 150 16.83 -3.65 13.09
C LYS A 150 15.98 -3.93 11.86
N GLU A 151 16.59 -4.34 10.75
CA GLU A 151 15.85 -4.71 9.53
C GLU A 151 14.92 -5.91 9.77
N LEU A 152 15.40 -6.92 10.50
CA LEU A 152 14.59 -8.09 10.88
C LEU A 152 13.45 -7.71 11.83
N GLU A 153 13.68 -6.80 12.78
CA GLU A 153 12.63 -6.30 13.68
C GLU A 153 11.56 -5.52 12.91
N VAL A 154 11.97 -4.62 12.01
CA VAL A 154 11.04 -3.86 11.15
C VAL A 154 10.26 -4.80 10.22
N ALA A 155 10.91 -5.82 9.64
CA ALA A 155 10.24 -6.82 8.82
C ALA A 155 9.21 -7.63 9.64
N ALA A 156 9.60 -8.10 10.84
CA ALA A 156 8.70 -8.83 11.72
C ALA A 156 7.50 -7.98 12.17
N GLN A 157 7.71 -6.68 12.45
CA GLN A 157 6.62 -5.75 12.75
C GLN A 157 5.68 -5.55 11.56
N HIS A 158 6.23 -5.44 10.34
CA HIS A 158 5.43 -5.37 9.12
C HIS A 158 4.58 -6.62 8.91
N ASP A 159 5.19 -7.81 9.04
CA ASP A 159 4.51 -9.10 8.87
C ASP A 159 3.37 -9.28 9.90
N ARG A 160 3.59 -8.88 11.15
CA ARG A 160 2.54 -8.89 12.19
C ARG A 160 1.37 -7.99 11.82
N ARG A 161 1.63 -6.78 11.32
CA ARG A 161 0.56 -5.84 10.89
C ARG A 161 -0.23 -6.40 9.71
N VAL A 162 0.46 -6.95 8.71
CA VAL A 162 -0.18 -7.58 7.54
C VAL A 162 -1.03 -8.78 7.97
N ALA A 163 -0.50 -9.66 8.84
CA ALA A 163 -1.24 -10.79 9.38
C ALA A 163 -2.47 -10.35 10.18
N ARG A 164 -2.35 -9.28 10.98
CA ARG A 164 -3.46 -8.72 11.75
C ARG A 164 -4.55 -8.13 10.84
N GLN A 165 -4.17 -7.37 9.81
CA GLN A 165 -5.12 -6.85 8.82
C GLN A 165 -5.82 -7.98 8.07
N ALA A 166 -5.09 -9.03 7.67
CA ALA A 166 -5.67 -10.21 7.06
C ALA A 166 -6.68 -10.91 8.00
N ALA A 167 -6.36 -11.01 9.29
CA ALA A 167 -7.27 -11.57 10.30
C ALA A 167 -8.53 -10.71 10.49
N ARG A 168 -8.41 -9.37 10.56
CA ARG A 168 -9.57 -8.45 10.62
C ARG A 168 -10.47 -8.59 9.40
N LYS A 169 -9.89 -8.61 8.21
CA LYS A 169 -10.62 -8.77 6.95
C LYS A 169 -11.38 -10.10 6.90
N ARG A 170 -10.74 -11.18 7.36
CA ARG A 170 -11.37 -12.50 7.48
C ARG A 170 -12.53 -12.48 8.47
N HIS A 171 -12.29 -11.96 9.67
CA HIS A 171 -13.29 -11.86 10.75
C HIS A 171 -14.53 -11.08 10.31
N ARG A 172 -14.32 -9.90 9.70
CA ARG A 172 -15.38 -9.09 9.12
C ARG A 172 -16.22 -9.90 8.13
N ALA A 173 -15.56 -10.64 7.24
CA ALA A 173 -16.27 -11.46 6.26
C ALA A 173 -17.05 -12.59 6.94
N GLU A 174 -16.50 -13.26 7.97
CA GLU A 174 -17.17 -14.29 8.76
C GLU A 174 -18.45 -13.77 9.44
N LEU A 175 -18.42 -12.56 10.02
CA LEU A 175 -19.60 -11.90 10.59
C LEU A 175 -20.70 -11.60 9.55
N MET A 176 -20.31 -11.37 8.29
CA MET A 176 -21.25 -11.08 7.20
C MET A 176 -21.88 -12.33 6.58
N VAL A 177 -21.23 -13.49 6.64
CA VAL A 177 -21.67 -14.74 5.99
C VAL A 177 -23.14 -15.10 6.32
N PRO A 178 -23.58 -15.12 7.59
CA PRO A 178 -24.96 -15.52 7.94
C PRO A 178 -26.03 -14.60 7.35
N HIS A 179 -25.69 -13.36 7.05
CA HIS A 179 -26.62 -12.36 6.50
C HIS A 179 -26.68 -12.39 4.97
N LEU A 180 -25.71 -13.02 4.31
CA LEU A 180 -25.52 -13.02 2.85
C LEU A 180 -25.68 -14.40 2.21
N GLU A 181 -26.41 -15.32 2.83
CA GLU A 181 -26.61 -16.69 2.33
C GLU A 181 -27.29 -16.75 0.96
N ARG A 182 -28.26 -15.84 0.73
CA ARG A 182 -29.14 -15.85 -0.46
C ARG A 182 -28.59 -15.07 -1.66
N ILE A 183 -27.46 -14.40 -1.49
CA ILE A 183 -26.87 -13.53 -2.51
C ILE A 183 -25.48 -14.04 -2.87
N ASN A 184 -25.13 -13.96 -4.15
CA ASN A 184 -23.80 -14.30 -4.64
C ASN A 184 -23.47 -13.43 -5.85
N PHE A 185 -22.23 -13.45 -6.32
CA PHE A 185 -21.82 -12.74 -7.52
C PHE A 185 -20.96 -13.61 -8.43
N VAL A 186 -20.95 -13.27 -9.71
CA VAL A 186 -19.97 -13.77 -10.68
C VAL A 186 -19.31 -12.56 -11.34
N LEU A 187 -17.97 -12.56 -11.35
CA LEU A 187 -17.16 -11.54 -12.00
C LEU A 187 -16.69 -12.06 -13.36
N PHE A 188 -17.12 -11.43 -14.43
CA PHE A 188 -16.66 -11.68 -15.79
C PHE A 188 -15.49 -10.78 -16.14
N TRP A 189 -14.48 -11.38 -16.74
CA TRP A 189 -13.26 -10.69 -17.13
C TRP A 189 -13.49 -9.84 -18.38
N PRO A 190 -12.64 -8.82 -18.63
CA PRO A 190 -12.90 -7.90 -19.74
C PRO A 190 -12.96 -8.57 -21.12
N HIS A 191 -12.23 -9.67 -21.32
CA HIS A 191 -12.24 -10.44 -22.57
C HIS A 191 -13.47 -11.35 -22.73
N CYS A 192 -14.16 -11.71 -21.63
CA CYS A 192 -15.28 -12.64 -21.61
C CYS A 192 -16.60 -12.04 -21.12
N LYS A 193 -16.70 -10.71 -21.05
CA LYS A 193 -17.96 -10.01 -20.67
C LYS A 193 -19.17 -10.35 -21.56
N HIS A 194 -18.94 -10.82 -22.77
CA HIS A 194 -19.99 -11.20 -23.73
C HIS A 194 -20.58 -12.61 -23.45
N ALA A 195 -19.95 -13.41 -22.60
CA ALA A 195 -20.37 -14.78 -22.27
C ALA A 195 -21.60 -14.84 -21.36
N HIS A 196 -21.91 -13.76 -20.63
CA HIS A 196 -22.96 -13.76 -19.62
C HIS A 196 -24.37 -14.18 -20.13
N PRO A 197 -24.79 -13.90 -21.39
CA PRO A 197 -26.11 -14.30 -21.88
C PRO A 197 -26.27 -15.81 -22.05
N GLU A 198 -25.21 -16.50 -22.46
CA GLU A 198 -25.23 -17.95 -22.69
C GLU A 198 -25.45 -18.74 -21.40
N LEU A 199 -25.10 -18.15 -20.26
CA LEU A 199 -25.27 -18.76 -18.95
C LEU A 199 -26.63 -18.47 -18.30
N TYR A 200 -27.44 -17.51 -18.81
CA TYR A 200 -28.73 -17.18 -18.21
C TYR A 200 -29.71 -18.34 -18.17
N GLU A 201 -29.79 -19.13 -19.24
CA GLU A 201 -30.69 -20.29 -19.28
C GLU A 201 -30.35 -21.28 -18.16
N GLN A 202 -29.06 -21.48 -17.89
CA GLN A 202 -28.60 -22.36 -16.80
C GLN A 202 -28.90 -21.76 -15.42
N TRP A 203 -28.81 -20.44 -15.26
CA TRP A 203 -29.17 -19.76 -14.02
C TRP A 203 -30.67 -19.87 -13.73
N ASP A 204 -31.52 -19.62 -14.73
CA ASP A 204 -32.99 -19.66 -14.60
C ASP A 204 -33.48 -21.08 -14.27
N LEU A 205 -32.92 -22.12 -14.91
CA LEU A 205 -33.24 -23.53 -14.63
C LEU A 205 -32.95 -23.92 -13.17
N ASN A 206 -31.98 -23.25 -12.54
CA ASN A 206 -31.57 -23.50 -11.16
C ASN A 206 -32.21 -22.52 -10.15
N GLY A 207 -33.17 -21.69 -10.59
CA GLY A 207 -33.87 -20.74 -9.73
C GLY A 207 -32.99 -19.59 -9.25
N ILE A 208 -31.96 -19.23 -10.02
CA ILE A 208 -31.04 -18.13 -9.75
C ILE A 208 -31.47 -16.90 -10.55
N ILE A 209 -31.78 -15.79 -9.87
CA ILE A 209 -32.29 -14.56 -10.48
C ILE A 209 -31.24 -13.46 -10.36
N MET A 210 -31.04 -12.67 -11.42
CA MET A 210 -30.21 -11.47 -11.36
C MET A 210 -30.87 -10.36 -10.52
N ILE A 211 -30.14 -9.81 -9.55
CA ILE A 211 -30.57 -8.62 -8.76
C ILE A 211 -29.86 -7.36 -9.25
N GLY A 212 -28.58 -7.47 -9.61
CA GLY A 212 -27.73 -6.32 -9.91
C GLY A 212 -26.68 -6.62 -10.96
N ARG A 213 -26.28 -5.58 -11.69
CA ARG A 213 -25.23 -5.62 -12.70
C ARG A 213 -24.39 -4.36 -12.62
N GLU A 214 -23.08 -4.52 -12.53
CA GLU A 214 -22.13 -3.41 -12.51
C GLU A 214 -20.96 -3.65 -13.47
N GLU A 215 -20.59 -2.60 -14.21
CA GLU A 215 -19.40 -2.58 -15.06
C GLU A 215 -18.32 -1.75 -14.39
N LEU A 216 -17.13 -2.32 -14.25
CA LEU A 216 -16.12 -1.85 -13.32
C LEU A 216 -14.77 -1.76 -14.03
N ASN A 217 -14.08 -0.64 -13.85
CA ASN A 217 -12.65 -0.54 -14.16
C ASN A 217 -11.89 -0.83 -12.87
N LEU A 218 -11.27 -2.01 -12.79
CA LEU A 218 -10.61 -2.47 -11.58
C LEU A 218 -9.18 -1.95 -11.49
N MET A 219 -8.82 -1.42 -10.32
CA MET A 219 -7.43 -1.21 -9.94
C MET A 219 -6.87 -2.48 -9.29
N LYS A 220 -5.54 -2.62 -9.26
CA LYS A 220 -4.87 -3.81 -8.70
C LYS A 220 -5.33 -4.12 -7.27
N GLU A 221 -5.36 -3.12 -6.38
CA GLU A 221 -5.79 -3.28 -4.98
C GLU A 221 -7.24 -3.79 -4.88
N LYS A 222 -8.17 -3.17 -5.63
CA LYS A 222 -9.58 -3.61 -5.66
C LYS A 222 -9.74 -5.02 -6.20
N ALA A 223 -8.93 -5.42 -7.19
CA ALA A 223 -8.97 -6.77 -7.74
C ALA A 223 -8.46 -7.80 -6.73
N GLU A 224 -7.39 -7.50 -6.00
CA GLU A 224 -6.89 -8.33 -4.90
C GLU A 224 -7.93 -8.44 -3.77
N ASP A 225 -8.67 -7.36 -3.50
CA ASP A 225 -9.76 -7.40 -2.52
C ASP A 225 -10.93 -8.28 -2.97
N ILE A 226 -11.38 -8.17 -4.21
CA ILE A 226 -12.50 -8.97 -4.73
C ILE A 226 -12.15 -10.46 -4.74
N LEU A 227 -10.90 -10.79 -5.04
CA LEU A 227 -10.40 -12.16 -5.21
C LEU A 227 -9.76 -12.73 -3.93
N TYR A 228 -10.00 -12.07 -2.79
CA TYR A 228 -9.53 -12.49 -1.47
C TYR A 228 -9.99 -13.91 -1.12
N GLU A 229 -9.12 -14.70 -0.48
CA GLU A 229 -9.37 -16.12 -0.13
C GLU A 229 -9.82 -16.97 -1.34
N GLY A 230 -9.31 -16.64 -2.53
CA GLY A 230 -9.50 -17.39 -3.77
C GLY A 230 -8.77 -18.74 -3.77
N ASP A 231 -9.15 -19.64 -4.70
CA ASP A 231 -8.59 -21.00 -4.82
C ASP A 231 -7.07 -21.02 -5.10
N ALA A 232 -6.55 -20.00 -5.76
CA ALA A 232 -5.15 -19.88 -6.14
C ALA A 232 -4.72 -18.41 -6.22
N PRO A 233 -3.44 -18.11 -5.98
CA PRO A 233 -2.91 -16.77 -6.19
C PRO A 233 -3.06 -16.36 -7.65
N ILE A 234 -3.47 -15.12 -7.86
CA ILE A 234 -3.71 -14.57 -9.18
C ILE A 234 -2.37 -14.42 -9.90
N ASN A 235 -2.26 -15.02 -11.09
CA ASN A 235 -1.05 -14.84 -11.88
C ASN A 235 -0.97 -13.42 -12.47
N GLU A 236 0.22 -13.01 -12.86
CA GLU A 236 0.45 -11.64 -13.35
C GLU A 236 -0.35 -11.29 -14.61
N ALA A 237 -0.48 -12.25 -15.54
CA ALA A 237 -1.28 -12.06 -16.76
C ALA A 237 -2.76 -11.84 -16.44
N SER A 238 -3.24 -12.56 -15.44
CA SER A 238 -4.60 -12.50 -14.92
C SER A 238 -4.85 -11.10 -14.34
N MET A 239 -3.96 -10.63 -13.46
CA MET A 239 -4.08 -9.29 -12.89
C MET A 239 -4.03 -8.18 -13.96
N GLN A 240 -3.08 -8.27 -14.90
CA GLN A 240 -2.97 -7.30 -16.00
C GLN A 240 -4.22 -7.25 -16.87
N MET A 241 -4.82 -8.41 -17.18
CA MET A 241 -6.05 -8.46 -17.98
C MET A 241 -7.24 -7.83 -17.25
N LEU A 242 -7.37 -8.02 -15.93
CA LEU A 242 -8.42 -7.36 -15.12
C LEU A 242 -8.29 -5.85 -15.10
N VAL A 243 -7.06 -5.33 -15.04
CA VAL A 243 -6.78 -3.87 -15.03
C VAL A 243 -6.88 -3.25 -16.43
N SER A 244 -6.67 -4.06 -17.49
CA SER A 244 -6.63 -3.56 -18.87
C SER A 244 -7.96 -3.05 -19.42
N GLY A 245 -9.10 -3.39 -18.80
CA GLY A 245 -10.40 -3.00 -19.31
C GLY A 245 -11.55 -3.19 -18.33
N THR A 246 -12.77 -2.96 -18.84
CA THR A 246 -14.02 -3.05 -18.07
C THR A 246 -14.36 -4.50 -17.74
N ALA A 247 -14.33 -4.87 -16.46
CA ALA A 247 -14.88 -6.12 -15.96
C ALA A 247 -16.40 -5.98 -15.70
N LEU A 248 -17.12 -7.08 -15.68
CA LEU A 248 -18.57 -7.10 -15.46
C LEU A 248 -18.89 -7.96 -14.23
N ALA A 249 -19.42 -7.37 -13.17
CA ALA A 249 -19.91 -8.08 -12.00
C ALA A 249 -21.44 -8.22 -12.07
N ILE A 250 -21.94 -9.43 -11.86
CA ILE A 250 -23.38 -9.70 -11.78
C ILE A 250 -23.70 -10.27 -10.41
N CYS A 251 -24.65 -9.66 -9.73
CA CYS A 251 -25.18 -10.08 -8.44
C CYS A 251 -26.46 -10.90 -8.64
N PHE A 252 -26.53 -12.05 -7.99
CA PHE A 252 -27.59 -13.03 -8.12
C PHE A 252 -28.27 -13.31 -6.78
N ARG A 253 -29.55 -13.66 -6.83
CA ARG A 253 -30.35 -14.22 -5.73
C ARG A 253 -30.65 -15.67 -6.00
N LEU A 254 -30.53 -16.52 -4.99
CA LEU A 254 -31.09 -17.86 -5.02
C LEU A 254 -32.49 -17.86 -4.40
N LEU A 255 -33.48 -18.40 -5.11
CA LEU A 255 -34.84 -18.58 -4.58
C LEU A 255 -34.98 -19.81 -3.67
N ASP A 256 -34.21 -20.85 -3.96
CA ASP A 256 -34.23 -22.14 -3.28
C ASP A 256 -33.30 -22.14 -2.06
N THR A 257 -33.84 -22.23 -0.85
CA THR A 257 -33.06 -22.13 0.39
C THR A 257 -32.34 -23.42 0.78
N ASP A 258 -32.66 -24.53 0.14
CA ASP A 258 -32.13 -25.86 0.53
C ASP A 258 -30.78 -26.18 -0.14
N LYS A 259 -30.33 -25.32 -1.07
CA LYS A 259 -29.08 -25.51 -1.82
C LYS A 259 -28.04 -24.48 -1.42
N HIS A 260 -26.80 -24.94 -1.31
CA HIS A 260 -25.67 -24.06 -1.07
C HIS A 260 -25.31 -23.28 -2.33
N PHE A 261 -25.49 -21.96 -2.30
CA PHE A 261 -25.43 -21.12 -3.50
C PHE A 261 -24.03 -21.12 -4.15
N VAL A 262 -22.96 -21.07 -3.37
CA VAL A 262 -21.58 -21.12 -3.89
C VAL A 262 -21.31 -22.42 -4.64
N SER A 263 -21.71 -23.55 -4.06
CA SER A 263 -21.52 -24.88 -4.65
C SER A 263 -22.29 -25.03 -5.96
N LEU A 264 -23.53 -24.51 -6.00
CA LEU A 264 -24.37 -24.54 -7.19
C LEU A 264 -23.79 -23.73 -8.35
N VAL A 265 -23.35 -22.49 -8.09
CA VAL A 265 -22.72 -21.64 -9.11
C VAL A 265 -21.45 -22.26 -9.64
N ARG A 266 -20.63 -22.83 -8.76
CA ARG A 266 -19.39 -23.49 -9.16
C ARG A 266 -19.65 -24.75 -9.98
N LYS A 267 -20.67 -25.54 -9.63
CA LYS A 267 -21.09 -26.69 -10.42
C LYS A 267 -21.47 -26.31 -11.85
N ILE A 268 -22.20 -25.20 -12.02
CA ILE A 268 -22.59 -24.72 -13.35
C ILE A 268 -21.38 -24.27 -14.17
N LEU A 269 -20.40 -23.64 -13.54
CA LEU A 269 -19.27 -23.01 -14.22
C LEU A 269 -18.05 -23.92 -14.45
N TYR A 270 -17.77 -24.81 -13.49
CA TYR A 270 -16.53 -25.59 -13.42
C TYR A 270 -16.74 -27.10 -13.49
N GLU A 271 -17.97 -27.61 -13.36
CA GLU A 271 -18.25 -29.03 -13.56
C GLU A 271 -18.84 -29.26 -14.95
N ASP A 272 -18.49 -30.40 -15.55
CA ASP A 272 -18.97 -30.79 -16.87
C ASP A 272 -20.41 -31.33 -16.74
N VAL A 273 -21.36 -30.67 -17.42
CA VAL A 273 -22.76 -31.09 -17.43
C VAL A 273 -22.91 -32.22 -18.44
N GLN A 274 -22.89 -33.45 -17.96
CA GLN A 274 -23.19 -34.62 -18.79
C GLN A 274 -24.67 -34.61 -19.18
N GLN A 275 -24.98 -34.26 -20.44
CA GLN A 275 -26.31 -34.48 -21.00
C GLN A 275 -26.43 -35.92 -21.50
N TYR A 276 -27.28 -36.71 -20.85
CA TYR A 276 -27.71 -38.00 -21.37
C TYR A 276 -28.73 -37.76 -22.48
N ASN A 277 -28.30 -37.91 -23.73
CA ASN A 277 -29.25 -38.11 -24.83
C ASN A 277 -29.73 -39.57 -24.77
N ASP A 278 -31.01 -39.80 -25.08
CA ASP A 278 -31.65 -41.13 -25.08
C ASP A 278 -30.95 -42.16 -26.00
N ASP A 279 -30.02 -41.73 -26.86
CA ASP A 279 -29.12 -42.60 -27.62
C ASP A 279 -27.69 -42.57 -27.05
N SER A 280 -27.48 -43.35 -26.00
CA SER A 280 -26.26 -44.09 -25.59
C SER A 280 -24.85 -43.62 -26.00
N SER A 281 -24.57 -42.31 -26.00
CA SER A 281 -23.21 -41.78 -25.91
C SER A 281 -23.18 -40.45 -25.17
N ALA A 282 -22.65 -40.45 -23.94
CA ALA A 282 -22.39 -39.23 -23.19
C ALA A 282 -21.32 -38.42 -23.94
N LYS A 283 -21.72 -37.31 -24.58
CA LYS A 283 -20.79 -36.34 -25.13
C LYS A 283 -20.49 -35.31 -24.04
N SER A 284 -19.27 -35.36 -23.51
CA SER A 284 -18.68 -34.29 -22.69
C SER A 284 -18.49 -33.08 -23.59
N PHE A 285 -19.13 -31.95 -23.24
CA PHE A 285 -18.95 -30.69 -23.96
C PHE A 285 -17.84 -29.83 -23.35
N GLY A 286 -17.21 -30.26 -22.26
CA GLY A 286 -16.22 -29.47 -21.53
C GLY A 286 -16.88 -28.46 -20.60
N THR A 287 -16.11 -27.90 -19.67
CA THR A 287 -16.62 -26.95 -18.68
C THR A 287 -16.80 -25.56 -19.29
N ALA A 288 -17.71 -24.74 -18.74
CA ALA A 288 -17.81 -23.34 -19.16
C ALA A 288 -16.47 -22.60 -18.96
N PHE A 289 -15.72 -22.97 -17.91
CA PHE A 289 -14.38 -22.44 -17.68
C PHE A 289 -13.41 -22.76 -18.82
N ASP A 290 -13.44 -23.99 -19.34
CA ASP A 290 -12.57 -24.41 -20.45
C ASP A 290 -12.89 -23.69 -21.76
N HIS A 291 -14.15 -23.33 -21.99
CA HIS A 291 -14.57 -22.57 -23.15
C HIS A 291 -14.11 -21.12 -23.13
N TYR A 292 -14.07 -20.51 -21.95
CA TYR A 292 -13.83 -19.09 -21.79
C TYR A 292 -12.44 -18.73 -21.26
N LYS A 293 -11.60 -19.72 -20.92
CA LYS A 293 -10.20 -19.44 -20.56
C LYS A 293 -9.40 -18.99 -21.79
N SER A 294 -8.51 -18.04 -21.57
CA SER A 294 -7.53 -17.58 -22.56
C SER A 294 -6.11 -17.73 -22.01
N TYR A 295 -5.11 -17.41 -22.84
CA TYR A 295 -3.70 -17.51 -22.46
C TYR A 295 -2.96 -16.22 -22.81
N SER A 296 -1.99 -15.84 -21.97
CA SER A 296 -1.15 -14.68 -22.24
C SER A 296 -0.34 -14.89 -23.54
N GLN A 297 -0.42 -13.89 -24.41
CA GLN A 297 0.26 -13.91 -25.70
C GLN A 297 1.67 -13.34 -25.58
N THR A 298 2.57 -13.76 -26.47
CA THR A 298 3.93 -13.22 -26.55
C THR A 298 3.91 -11.74 -26.93
N LYS A 299 4.84 -10.93 -26.42
CA LYS A 299 5.00 -9.50 -26.74
C LYS A 299 4.92 -9.22 -28.26
N GLU A 300 5.63 -10.02 -29.06
CA GLU A 300 5.62 -9.90 -30.53
C GLU A 300 4.22 -10.07 -31.13
N LYS A 301 3.44 -11.04 -30.66
CA LYS A 301 2.08 -11.29 -31.14
C LYS A 301 1.12 -10.15 -30.78
N ILE A 302 1.26 -9.59 -29.58
CA ILE A 302 0.44 -8.46 -29.12
C ILE A 302 0.75 -7.22 -29.97
N LEU A 303 2.03 -6.94 -30.21
CA LEU A 303 2.47 -5.81 -31.04
C LEU A 303 2.02 -5.96 -32.49
N LEU A 304 2.13 -7.17 -33.05
CA LEU A 304 1.63 -7.48 -34.40
C LEU A 304 0.13 -7.26 -34.51
N LYS A 305 -0.66 -7.79 -33.57
CA LYS A 305 -2.12 -7.63 -33.57
C LYS A 305 -2.53 -6.16 -33.47
N ARG A 306 -1.88 -5.39 -32.59
CA ARG A 306 -2.12 -3.94 -32.47
C ARG A 306 -1.72 -3.18 -33.74
N HIS A 307 -0.64 -3.59 -34.39
CA HIS A 307 -0.24 -3.02 -35.67
C HIS A 307 -1.29 -3.30 -36.75
N GLU A 308 -1.76 -4.55 -36.85
CA GLU A 308 -2.85 -4.93 -37.75
C GLU A 308 -4.13 -4.13 -37.48
N GLU A 309 -4.57 -4.03 -36.22
CA GLU A 309 -5.74 -3.23 -35.82
C GLU A 309 -5.60 -1.74 -36.15
N LYS A 310 -4.39 -1.17 -35.99
CA LYS A 310 -4.11 0.22 -36.39
C LYS A 310 -4.18 0.37 -37.92
N VAL A 311 -3.65 -0.59 -38.67
CA VAL A 311 -3.68 -0.58 -40.13
C VAL A 311 -5.12 -0.70 -40.64
N THR A 312 -5.91 -1.62 -40.09
CA THR A 312 -7.33 -1.78 -40.46
C THR A 312 -8.13 -0.53 -40.12
N ARG A 313 -7.94 0.07 -38.93
CA ARG A 313 -8.60 1.33 -38.55
C ARG A 313 -8.23 2.47 -39.49
N LYS A 314 -6.95 2.64 -39.84
CA LYS A 314 -6.50 3.65 -40.81
C LYS A 314 -7.11 3.40 -42.20
N ALA A 315 -7.21 2.15 -42.62
CA ALA A 315 -7.85 1.78 -43.89
C ALA A 315 -9.35 2.11 -43.89
N GLU A 316 -10.09 1.75 -42.82
CA GLU A 316 -11.50 2.10 -42.67
C GLU A 316 -11.75 3.61 -42.62
N GLU A 317 -10.87 4.37 -41.94
CA GLU A 317 -10.95 5.83 -41.91
C GLU A 317 -10.72 6.43 -43.30
N LYS A 318 -9.75 5.91 -44.05
CA LYS A 318 -9.47 6.33 -45.43
C LYS A 318 -10.65 6.01 -46.35
N GLU A 319 -11.27 4.85 -46.18
CA GLU A 319 -12.47 4.47 -46.92
C GLU A 319 -13.68 5.33 -46.56
N LYS A 320 -13.91 5.62 -45.27
CA LYS A 320 -14.97 6.54 -44.83
C LYS A 320 -14.75 7.95 -45.39
N LYS A 321 -13.51 8.44 -45.41
CA LYS A 321 -13.15 9.74 -46.02
C LYS A 321 -13.39 9.73 -47.53
N SER A 322 -12.99 8.67 -48.24
CA SER A 322 -13.20 8.57 -49.70
C SER A 322 -14.68 8.50 -50.07
N ARG A 323 -15.50 7.77 -49.29
CA ARG A 323 -16.96 7.72 -49.45
C ARG A 323 -17.60 9.11 -49.23
N ARG A 324 -17.19 9.87 -48.21
CA ARG A 324 -17.67 11.24 -48.00
C ARG A 324 -17.30 12.18 -49.16
N LEU A 325 -16.07 12.07 -49.67
CA LEU A 325 -15.59 12.86 -50.80
C LEU A 325 -16.35 12.55 -52.10
N SER A 326 -16.69 11.28 -52.36
CA SER A 326 -17.46 10.91 -53.55
C SER A 326 -18.91 11.37 -53.48
N GLU A 327 -19.55 11.27 -52.31
CA GLU A 327 -20.91 11.82 -52.07
C GLU A 327 -20.96 13.34 -52.25
N MET A 328 -19.97 14.06 -51.71
CA MET A 328 -19.86 15.52 -51.87
C MET A 328 -19.68 15.92 -53.34
N LYS A 329 -18.84 15.20 -54.09
CA LYS A 329 -18.67 15.42 -55.54
C LYS A 329 -19.98 15.17 -56.31
N ARG A 330 -20.71 14.12 -55.96
CA ARG A 330 -22.02 13.81 -56.60
C ARG A 330 -23.02 14.94 -56.36
N LEU A 331 -23.14 15.42 -55.13
CA LEU A 331 -24.01 16.55 -54.79
C LEU A 331 -23.60 17.85 -55.49
N ALA A 332 -22.30 18.13 -55.59
CA ALA A 332 -21.81 19.31 -56.30
C ALA A 332 -22.13 19.28 -57.80
N LEU A 333 -22.02 18.11 -58.45
CA LEU A 333 -22.41 17.94 -59.85
C LEU A 333 -23.92 18.12 -60.04
N GLN A 334 -24.73 17.58 -59.15
CA GLN A 334 -26.18 17.74 -59.19
C GLN A 334 -26.59 19.21 -59.01
N ALA A 335 -26.00 19.91 -58.04
CA ALA A 335 -26.25 21.35 -57.82
C ALA A 335 -25.85 22.19 -59.03
N LEU A 336 -24.77 21.82 -59.72
CA LEU A 336 -24.34 22.51 -60.94
C LEU A 336 -25.30 22.28 -62.11
N GLN A 337 -25.86 21.07 -62.25
CA GLN A 337 -26.92 20.77 -63.22
C GLN A 337 -28.22 21.53 -62.89
N GLU A 338 -28.65 21.54 -61.64
CA GLU A 338 -29.84 22.29 -61.22
C GLU A 338 -29.66 23.80 -61.43
N ALA A 339 -28.45 24.33 -61.22
CA ALA A 339 -28.14 25.74 -61.47
C ALA A 339 -28.17 26.10 -62.97
N THR A 340 -27.70 25.21 -63.86
CA THR A 340 -27.79 25.45 -65.32
C THR A 340 -29.23 25.35 -65.81
N GLU A 341 -30.01 24.40 -65.31
CA GLU A 341 -31.44 24.28 -65.61
C GLU A 341 -32.25 25.49 -65.11
N ALA A 342 -32.00 25.96 -63.88
CA ALA A 342 -32.65 27.15 -63.33
C ALA A 342 -32.30 28.42 -64.13
N LYS A 343 -31.06 28.54 -64.62
CA LYS A 343 -30.67 29.64 -65.53
C LYS A 343 -31.42 29.55 -66.87
N ARG A 344 -31.53 28.36 -67.46
CA ARG A 344 -32.32 28.14 -68.69
C ARG A 344 -33.79 28.51 -68.47
N ALA A 345 -34.42 28.03 -67.39
CA ALA A 345 -35.80 28.35 -67.05
C ALA A 345 -36.03 29.86 -66.85
N LYS A 346 -35.12 30.58 -66.18
CA LYS A 346 -35.19 32.04 -66.05
C LYS A 346 -35.08 32.75 -67.40
N ARG A 347 -34.19 32.28 -68.30
CA ARG A 347 -34.06 32.83 -69.66
C ARG A 347 -35.34 32.62 -70.46
N GLU A 348 -35.98 31.44 -70.35
CA GLU A 348 -37.27 31.15 -70.99
C GLU A 348 -38.41 31.99 -70.43
N GLN A 349 -38.51 32.15 -69.11
CA GLN A 349 -39.49 33.04 -68.48
C GLN A 349 -39.32 34.49 -68.94
N ARG A 350 -38.08 35.00 -68.97
CA ARG A 350 -37.79 36.35 -69.45
C ARG A 350 -38.15 36.52 -70.93
N LYS A 351 -37.95 35.49 -71.76
CA LYS A 351 -38.39 35.48 -73.16
C LYS A 351 -39.91 35.53 -73.28
N LEU A 352 -40.64 34.77 -72.44
CA LEU A 352 -42.11 34.78 -72.39
C LEU A 352 -42.67 36.13 -71.93
N GLU A 353 -42.06 36.78 -70.96
CA GLU A 353 -42.45 38.12 -70.51
C GLU A 353 -42.25 39.18 -71.60
N LEU A 354 -41.11 39.14 -72.29
CA LEU A 354 -40.83 40.04 -73.42
C LEU A 354 -41.79 39.80 -74.60
N LEU A 355 -42.17 38.54 -74.87
CA LEU A 355 -43.21 38.21 -75.86
C LEU A 355 -44.58 38.79 -75.49
N LYS A 356 -44.95 38.77 -74.20
CA LYS A 356 -46.21 39.37 -73.71
C LYS A 356 -46.19 40.90 -73.76
N ALA A 357 -45.03 41.53 -73.58
CA ALA A 357 -44.88 42.99 -73.58
C ALA A 357 -44.81 43.62 -74.99
N GLY A 358 -44.68 42.81 -76.05
CA GLY A 358 -44.67 43.29 -77.44
C GLY A 358 -43.40 44.03 -77.88
N ASP A 359 -42.32 43.96 -77.08
CA ASP A 359 -41.07 44.65 -77.37
C ASP A 359 -40.14 43.79 -78.23
N LEU A 360 -40.25 43.97 -79.56
CA LEU A 360 -39.54 43.19 -80.56
C LEU A 360 -38.01 43.46 -80.57
N THR A 361 -37.58 44.64 -80.11
CA THR A 361 -36.15 45.03 -80.11
C THR A 361 -35.34 44.34 -79.01
N ALA A 362 -35.91 44.26 -77.80
CA ALA A 362 -35.28 43.57 -76.67
C ALA A 362 -35.19 42.04 -76.90
N LEU A 363 -36.14 41.47 -77.66
CA LEU A 363 -36.21 40.04 -77.98
C LEU A 363 -35.10 39.60 -78.94
N GLN A 364 -34.72 40.48 -79.88
CA GLN A 364 -33.66 40.23 -80.85
C GLN A 364 -32.29 40.21 -80.17
N ASN A 365 -32.03 41.18 -79.29
CA ASN A 365 -30.81 41.24 -78.47
C ASN A 365 -30.63 40.04 -77.52
N LEU A 366 -31.73 39.46 -77.02
CA LEU A 366 -31.69 38.28 -76.14
C LEU A 366 -31.45 36.97 -76.90
N LYS A 367 -31.72 36.97 -78.21
CA LYS A 367 -31.47 35.86 -79.14
C LYS A 367 -30.02 35.84 -79.67
N GLU A 368 -29.39 37.02 -79.73
CA GLU A 368 -27.98 37.20 -80.11
C GLU A 368 -26.99 36.94 -78.97
N GLN A 369 -27.46 36.81 -77.72
CA GLN A 369 -26.63 36.33 -76.62
C GLN A 369 -26.26 34.85 -76.84
N PRO A 370 -24.96 34.50 -76.77
CA PRO A 370 -24.51 33.12 -77.00
C PRO A 370 -25.29 32.13 -76.14
N SER A 371 -25.59 30.96 -76.69
CA SER A 371 -26.09 29.84 -75.90
C SER A 371 -24.99 29.44 -74.93
N ASP A 372 -25.29 29.38 -73.63
CA ASP A 372 -24.37 28.89 -72.59
C ASP A 372 -24.08 27.37 -72.71
N ASP A 373 -24.35 26.76 -73.88
CA ASP A 373 -24.11 25.34 -74.17
C ASP A 373 -22.63 25.04 -74.46
N GLU A 374 -21.78 26.07 -74.61
CA GLU A 374 -20.32 25.93 -74.67
C GLU A 374 -19.64 26.60 -73.48
N LEU A 375 -19.98 26.19 -72.27
CA LEU A 375 -19.07 26.33 -71.14
C LEU A 375 -18.39 24.99 -70.92
N SER A 376 -17.13 24.91 -71.37
CA SER A 376 -16.21 23.82 -71.07
C SER A 376 -16.34 23.44 -69.59
N PHE A 377 -16.64 22.18 -69.33
CA PHE A 377 -16.54 21.59 -68.00
C PHE A 377 -15.12 21.78 -67.50
N ALA A 378 -14.86 22.87 -66.77
CA ALA A 378 -13.71 22.94 -65.91
C ALA A 378 -13.94 21.88 -64.84
N GLN A 379 -13.27 20.73 -65.01
CA GLN A 379 -13.20 19.72 -63.96
C GLN A 379 -12.87 20.46 -62.65
N PRO A 380 -13.63 20.23 -61.56
CA PRO A 380 -13.24 20.73 -60.25
C PRO A 380 -11.80 20.31 -60.02
N GLN A 381 -10.89 21.27 -59.87
CA GLN A 381 -9.51 20.98 -59.48
C GLN A 381 -9.59 20.08 -58.27
N GLN A 382 -8.99 18.89 -58.37
CA GLN A 382 -8.88 17.99 -57.23
C GLN A 382 -8.30 18.82 -56.08
N PRO A 383 -8.92 18.80 -54.89
CA PRO A 383 -8.28 19.36 -53.72
C PRO A 383 -6.91 18.71 -53.63
N GLN A 384 -5.85 19.52 -53.67
CA GLN A 384 -4.49 19.01 -53.48
C GLN A 384 -4.48 18.28 -52.15
N GLU A 385 -4.21 16.98 -52.19
CA GLU A 385 -3.94 16.19 -51.00
C GLU A 385 -2.70 16.77 -50.36
N SER A 386 -2.87 17.60 -49.34
CA SER A 386 -1.81 17.88 -48.39
C SER A 386 -1.57 16.57 -47.64
N SER A 387 -0.63 15.77 -48.15
CA SER A 387 -0.04 14.64 -47.47
C SER A 387 0.77 15.15 -46.28
N SER A 388 0.09 15.57 -45.22
CA SER A 388 0.67 15.56 -43.88
C SER A 388 0.41 14.19 -43.27
N ASP A 389 0.93 13.16 -43.92
CA ASP A 389 1.27 11.91 -43.24
C ASP A 389 2.52 12.22 -42.41
N THR A 390 2.33 12.98 -41.34
CA THR A 390 3.30 13.02 -40.26
C THR A 390 3.22 11.63 -39.65
N ASP A 391 4.16 10.77 -40.04
CA ASP A 391 4.46 9.54 -39.35
C ASP A 391 4.63 9.89 -37.87
N SER A 392 3.57 9.64 -37.09
CA SER A 392 3.68 9.53 -35.65
C SER A 392 4.43 8.22 -35.41
N SER A 393 5.75 8.32 -35.57
CA SER A 393 6.71 7.32 -35.15
C SER A 393 6.29 6.83 -33.77
N SER A 394 6.13 5.52 -33.69
CA SER A 394 5.87 4.75 -32.49
C SER A 394 6.70 5.26 -31.31
N GLU A 395 6.09 6.04 -30.44
CA GLU A 395 6.42 5.98 -29.03
C GLU A 395 5.84 4.65 -28.53
N SER A 396 6.61 3.58 -28.71
CA SER A 396 6.49 2.44 -27.82
C SER A 396 6.76 2.98 -26.43
N ASN A 397 5.72 3.12 -25.61
CA ASN A 397 5.91 3.33 -24.18
C ASN A 397 6.80 2.17 -23.69
N GLU A 398 8.08 2.45 -23.48
CA GLU A 398 9.04 1.45 -22.98
C GLU A 398 8.64 0.93 -21.59
N GLU A 399 7.68 1.60 -20.94
CA GLU A 399 7.09 1.25 -19.66
C GLU A 399 5.89 0.28 -19.75
N GLU A 400 5.43 -0.12 -20.94
CA GLU A 400 4.30 -1.06 -21.03
C GLU A 400 4.73 -2.48 -20.64
N TYR A 401 4.27 -2.93 -19.48
CA TYR A 401 4.52 -4.26 -18.96
C TYR A 401 3.77 -5.34 -19.76
N PHE A 402 4.49 -6.36 -20.23
CA PHE A 402 3.89 -7.53 -20.87
C PHE A 402 4.12 -8.77 -19.98
N PRO A 403 3.07 -9.48 -19.55
CA PRO A 403 3.22 -10.68 -18.74
C PRO A 403 3.90 -11.80 -19.54
N PRO A 404 4.56 -12.77 -18.88
CA PRO A 404 5.20 -13.88 -19.56
C PRO A 404 4.16 -14.72 -20.35
N PRO A 405 4.52 -15.27 -21.52
CA PRO A 405 3.57 -16.00 -22.38
C PRO A 405 3.19 -17.36 -21.79
N GLY A 406 1.96 -17.83 -22.09
CA GLY A 406 1.47 -19.14 -21.69
C GLY A 406 0.82 -19.21 -20.29
N LEU A 407 0.68 -18.07 -19.61
CA LEU A 407 -0.10 -18.00 -18.37
C LEU A 407 -1.59 -18.08 -18.67
N VAL A 408 -2.32 -18.89 -17.90
CA VAL A 408 -3.78 -19.05 -18.01
C VAL A 408 -4.48 -17.77 -17.53
N ILE A 409 -5.42 -17.26 -18.30
CA ILE A 409 -6.26 -16.11 -17.96
C ILE A 409 -7.71 -16.64 -17.89
N PRO A 410 -8.36 -16.66 -16.72
CA PRO A 410 -9.72 -17.18 -16.60
C PRO A 410 -10.74 -16.21 -17.21
N GLY A 411 -11.84 -16.72 -17.75
CA GLY A 411 -12.89 -15.88 -18.36
C GLY A 411 -13.85 -15.26 -17.34
N PHE A 412 -14.05 -15.93 -16.21
CA PHE A 412 -14.90 -15.48 -15.11
C PHE A 412 -14.37 -16.01 -13.78
N TYR A 413 -14.86 -15.43 -12.69
CA TYR A 413 -14.58 -15.80 -11.32
C TYR A 413 -15.89 -15.94 -10.54
N ALA A 414 -16.06 -17.08 -9.88
CA ALA A 414 -17.06 -17.25 -8.84
C ALA A 414 -16.33 -17.58 -7.52
N PRO A 415 -16.73 -16.96 -6.40
CA PRO A 415 -16.06 -17.13 -5.13
C PRO A 415 -16.06 -18.62 -4.70
N PRO A 416 -14.95 -19.13 -4.15
CA PRO A 416 -14.85 -20.55 -3.78
C PRO A 416 -15.50 -20.91 -2.45
N ASN A 417 -15.60 -19.93 -1.54
CA ASN A 417 -16.12 -20.09 -0.19
C ASN A 417 -16.97 -18.88 0.20
N ASP A 418 -17.71 -18.98 1.30
CA ASP A 418 -18.62 -17.92 1.73
C ASP A 418 -17.89 -16.66 2.22
N ILE A 419 -16.65 -16.79 2.68
CA ILE A 419 -15.81 -15.66 3.13
C ILE A 419 -15.42 -14.79 1.93
N ALA A 420 -14.89 -15.38 0.87
CA ALA A 420 -14.56 -14.74 -0.40
C ALA A 420 -15.81 -14.12 -1.03
N LYS A 421 -16.94 -14.83 -0.97
CA LYS A 421 -18.25 -14.32 -1.39
C LYS A 421 -18.63 -13.05 -0.61
N ALA A 422 -18.61 -13.10 0.71
CA ALA A 422 -19.01 -11.98 1.56
C ALA A 422 -18.11 -10.76 1.32
N ASN A 423 -16.79 -10.95 1.26
CA ASN A 423 -15.84 -9.88 1.00
C ASN A 423 -16.02 -9.28 -0.41
N GLY A 424 -16.14 -10.13 -1.43
CA GLY A 424 -16.36 -9.68 -2.81
C GLY A 424 -17.69 -8.94 -2.97
N LEU A 425 -18.77 -9.39 -2.31
CA LEU A 425 -20.06 -8.67 -2.28
C LEU A 425 -19.94 -7.30 -1.61
N ALA A 426 -19.18 -7.20 -0.51
CA ALA A 426 -18.95 -5.93 0.19
C ALA A 426 -18.26 -4.89 -0.70
N VAL A 427 -17.29 -5.34 -1.51
CA VAL A 427 -16.52 -4.47 -2.42
C VAL A 427 -17.32 -4.11 -3.67
N LEU A 428 -18.00 -5.09 -4.27
CA LEU A 428 -18.71 -4.93 -5.55
C LEU A 428 -20.08 -4.29 -5.38
N PHE A 429 -20.85 -4.69 -4.37
CA PHE A 429 -22.25 -4.27 -4.20
C PHE A 429 -22.51 -3.75 -2.78
N PRO A 430 -21.79 -2.71 -2.31
CA PRO A 430 -21.88 -2.23 -0.93
C PRO A 430 -23.29 -1.79 -0.54
N LYS A 431 -24.05 -1.22 -1.48
CA LYS A 431 -25.45 -0.81 -1.25
C LYS A 431 -26.38 -1.99 -0.99
N ILE A 432 -26.22 -3.08 -1.75
CA ILE A 432 -27.02 -4.28 -1.58
C ILE A 432 -26.66 -4.93 -0.25
N VAL A 433 -25.37 -5.04 0.07
CA VAL A 433 -24.90 -5.61 1.34
C VAL A 433 -25.44 -4.82 2.54
N ALA A 434 -25.42 -3.48 2.48
CA ALA A 434 -25.92 -2.61 3.54
C ALA A 434 -27.41 -2.79 3.86
N GLU A 435 -28.21 -3.37 2.95
CA GLU A 435 -29.60 -3.75 3.22
C GLU A 435 -29.72 -4.97 4.15
N TYR A 436 -28.70 -5.83 4.20
CA TYR A 436 -28.69 -7.07 4.99
C TYR A 436 -27.81 -6.95 6.24
N VAL A 437 -26.64 -6.32 6.13
CA VAL A 437 -25.66 -6.20 7.21
C VAL A 437 -24.85 -4.91 7.03
N THR A 438 -24.61 -4.20 8.12
CA THR A 438 -23.66 -3.08 8.16
C THR A 438 -22.27 -3.64 8.44
N PRO A 439 -21.36 -3.69 7.45
CA PRO A 439 -20.03 -4.25 7.66
C PRO A 439 -19.21 -3.36 8.60
N GLU A 440 -18.43 -4.00 9.47
CA GLU A 440 -17.45 -3.29 10.29
C GLU A 440 -16.36 -2.66 9.41
N PRO A 441 -15.78 -1.52 9.82
CA PRO A 441 -14.69 -0.90 9.09
C PRO A 441 -13.47 -1.83 9.03
N GLU A 442 -12.83 -1.93 7.86
CA GLU A 442 -11.62 -2.77 7.68
C GLU A 442 -10.45 -2.28 8.51
N PHE A 443 -10.28 -0.97 8.52
CA PHE A 443 -9.17 -0.29 9.14
C PHE A 443 -9.67 0.40 10.39
N LEU A 444 -9.01 0.15 11.50
CA LEU A 444 -9.21 0.93 12.71
C LEU A 444 -8.58 2.31 12.51
N PRO A 445 -9.18 3.37 13.07
CA PRO A 445 -8.55 4.68 13.05
C PRO A 445 -7.21 4.63 13.80
N PRO A 446 -6.28 5.56 13.54
CA PRO A 446 -5.04 5.66 14.31
C PRO A 446 -5.36 5.71 15.80
N HIS A 447 -4.72 4.85 16.60
CA HIS A 447 -5.08 4.68 18.01
C HIS A 447 -3.88 4.40 18.90
N VAL A 448 -4.06 4.62 20.19
CA VAL A 448 -3.08 4.36 21.25
C VAL A 448 -3.69 3.52 22.37
N LEU A 449 -2.83 2.78 23.05
CA LEU A 449 -3.17 2.08 24.29
C LEU A 449 -2.95 3.02 25.48
N VAL A 450 -3.97 3.15 26.32
CA VAL A 450 -3.87 3.81 27.62
C VAL A 450 -4.16 2.79 28.70
N MET A 451 -3.23 2.59 29.63
CA MET A 451 -3.41 1.69 30.77
C MET A 451 -3.44 2.48 32.07
N LEU A 452 -4.50 2.26 32.85
CA LEU A 452 -4.68 2.84 34.18
C LEU A 452 -4.81 1.72 35.21
N GLU A 453 -4.48 2.03 36.46
CA GLU A 453 -4.75 1.13 37.57
C GLU A 453 -6.26 0.85 37.69
N ALA A 454 -6.66 -0.40 37.96
CA ALA A 454 -8.06 -0.78 37.98
C ALA A 454 -8.91 -0.04 39.03
N TRP A 455 -8.33 0.47 40.11
CA TRP A 455 -9.06 1.29 41.09
C TRP A 455 -9.49 2.66 40.53
N LYS A 456 -8.90 3.12 39.41
CA LYS A 456 -9.28 4.35 38.70
C LYS A 456 -10.39 4.14 37.66
N ARG A 457 -10.86 2.89 37.45
CA ARG A 457 -11.79 2.50 36.37
C ARG A 457 -13.06 3.37 36.27
N HIS A 458 -13.71 3.71 37.39
CA HIS A 458 -14.92 4.55 37.35
C HIS A 458 -14.62 6.00 36.95
N LYS A 459 -13.46 6.53 37.35
CA LYS A 459 -13.04 7.88 36.93
C LYS A 459 -12.72 7.90 35.43
N ALA A 460 -12.04 6.87 34.95
CA ALA A 460 -11.75 6.69 33.53
C ALA A 460 -13.04 6.62 32.71
N LEU A 461 -14.00 5.78 33.09
CA LEU A 461 -15.30 5.69 32.40
C LEU A 461 -16.06 7.02 32.38
N LYS A 462 -16.01 7.80 33.46
CA LYS A 462 -16.66 9.12 33.51
C LYS A 462 -16.03 10.13 32.55
N VAL A 463 -14.74 10.03 32.29
CA VAL A 463 -14.05 10.83 31.26
C VAL A 463 -14.48 10.35 29.87
N LEU A 464 -14.42 9.04 29.66
CA LEU A 464 -14.72 8.40 28.37
C LEU A 464 -16.18 8.54 27.93
N SER A 465 -17.15 8.65 28.86
CA SER A 465 -18.57 8.81 28.51
C SER A 465 -18.88 10.12 27.76
N LYS A 466 -17.98 11.10 27.78
CA LYS A 466 -18.10 12.31 26.94
C LYS A 466 -17.67 12.07 25.50
N TYR A 467 -16.89 11.01 25.26
CA TYR A 467 -16.14 10.76 24.03
C TYR A 467 -16.32 9.31 23.55
N GLU A 468 -17.55 8.77 23.62
CA GLU A 468 -17.85 7.38 23.28
C GLU A 468 -17.36 6.98 21.88
N ASN A 469 -17.50 7.87 20.89
CA ASN A 469 -17.07 7.65 19.52
C ASN A 469 -15.55 7.51 19.34
N SER A 470 -14.74 7.98 20.31
CA SER A 470 -13.29 7.89 20.26
C SER A 470 -12.76 6.60 20.91
N VAL A 471 -13.61 5.88 21.66
CA VAL A 471 -13.24 4.64 22.33
C VAL A 471 -13.52 3.46 21.42
N ILE A 472 -12.47 2.71 21.07
CA ILE A 472 -12.60 1.53 20.21
C ILE A 472 -12.90 0.31 21.07
N HIS A 473 -12.01 0.01 22.03
CA HIS A 473 -12.16 -1.09 22.97
C HIS A 473 -11.76 -0.67 24.38
N VAL A 474 -12.40 -1.30 25.37
CA VAL A 474 -12.04 -1.21 26.78
C VAL A 474 -12.00 -2.63 27.30
N GLY A 475 -11.05 -2.94 28.18
CA GLY A 475 -10.98 -4.21 28.86
C GLY A 475 -10.18 -4.12 30.15
N ILE A 476 -10.34 -5.13 31.00
CA ILE A 476 -9.60 -5.25 32.25
C ILE A 476 -8.68 -6.46 32.15
N PHE A 477 -7.40 -6.22 32.44
CA PHE A 477 -6.33 -7.19 32.25
C PHE A 477 -5.44 -7.25 33.47
N GLU A 478 -4.93 -8.43 33.79
CA GLU A 478 -3.77 -8.58 34.66
C GLU A 478 -2.52 -8.44 33.78
N ALA A 479 -1.73 -7.38 34.01
CA ALA A 479 -0.65 -7.03 33.10
C ALA A 479 0.43 -6.24 33.82
N THR A 480 1.71 -6.56 33.59
CA THR A 480 2.81 -5.65 33.98
C THR A 480 3.15 -4.69 32.85
N THR A 481 3.06 -5.16 31.61
CA THR A 481 3.32 -4.49 30.34
C THR A 481 2.17 -4.71 29.35
N PRO A 482 2.13 -4.03 28.19
CA PRO A 482 1.14 -4.32 27.15
C PRO A 482 1.20 -5.74 26.57
N TYR A 483 2.34 -6.43 26.68
CA TYR A 483 2.61 -7.68 25.96
C TYR A 483 2.36 -8.96 26.79
N ASP A 484 2.19 -8.84 28.10
CA ASP A 484 1.94 -9.95 29.04
C ASP A 484 0.52 -9.92 29.62
N GLY A 485 -0.39 -9.18 28.99
CA GLY A 485 -1.76 -9.00 29.48
C GLY A 485 -2.59 -10.28 29.41
N VAL A 486 -3.14 -10.68 30.56
CA VAL A 486 -4.15 -11.75 30.66
C VAL A 486 -5.52 -11.10 30.85
N HIS A 487 -6.46 -11.39 29.94
CA HIS A 487 -7.81 -10.85 29.99
C HIS A 487 -8.57 -11.33 31.24
N ILE A 488 -9.22 -10.41 31.95
CA ILE A 488 -10.08 -10.71 33.10
C ILE A 488 -11.55 -10.46 32.76
N ALA A 489 -11.88 -9.26 32.26
CA ALA A 489 -13.25 -8.84 32.02
C ALA A 489 -13.33 -7.85 30.86
N TYR A 490 -14.44 -7.90 30.11
CA TYR A 490 -14.67 -7.05 28.93
C TYR A 490 -15.11 -5.64 29.33
N ASN A 491 -15.76 -5.50 30.49
CA ASN A 491 -16.18 -4.20 30.98
C ASN A 491 -16.08 -4.07 32.50
N VAL A 492 -16.24 -2.84 32.98
CA VAL A 492 -16.15 -2.52 34.40
C VAL A 492 -17.29 -3.14 35.20
N MET A 493 -18.49 -3.28 34.62
CA MET A 493 -19.62 -3.89 35.31
C MET A 493 -19.40 -5.38 35.60
N GLU A 494 -18.88 -6.13 34.62
CA GLU A 494 -18.50 -7.54 34.74
C GLU A 494 -17.42 -7.71 35.80
N PHE A 495 -16.40 -6.84 35.78
CA PHE A 495 -15.34 -6.87 36.78
C PHE A 495 -15.83 -6.53 38.20
N ASP A 496 -16.75 -5.58 38.34
CA ASP A 496 -17.32 -5.24 39.65
C ASP A 496 -18.27 -6.33 40.17
N ALA A 497 -18.94 -7.05 39.28
CA ALA A 497 -19.78 -8.20 39.64
C ALA A 497 -18.95 -9.41 40.10
N ASP A 498 -17.74 -9.58 39.56
CA ASP A 498 -16.84 -10.68 39.91
C ASP A 498 -15.96 -10.34 41.12
N ASN A 499 -16.45 -10.69 42.32
CA ASN A 499 -15.73 -10.48 43.59
C ASN A 499 -14.41 -11.28 43.71
N THR A 500 -14.10 -12.16 42.75
CA THR A 500 -12.92 -13.02 42.76
C THR A 500 -11.66 -12.31 42.25
N SER A 501 -11.86 -11.37 41.32
CA SER A 501 -10.81 -10.71 40.51
C SER A 501 -10.17 -9.49 41.19
N GLN A 502 -10.64 -9.11 42.38
CA GLN A 502 -10.10 -8.00 43.17
C GLN A 502 -8.83 -8.35 43.96
N LYS A 503 -8.29 -9.57 43.82
CA LYS A 503 -7.18 -10.09 44.63
C LYS A 503 -5.80 -10.01 43.96
N THR A 504 -5.72 -9.63 42.69
CA THR A 504 -4.46 -9.55 41.95
C THR A 504 -3.88 -8.13 42.02
N GLU A 505 -2.60 -8.02 42.39
CA GLU A 505 -1.94 -6.72 42.64
C GLU A 505 -1.67 -5.91 41.35
N ASN A 506 -1.80 -6.53 40.16
CA ASN A 506 -1.44 -5.94 38.86
C ASN A 506 -2.62 -5.83 37.87
N VAL A 507 -3.82 -5.57 38.36
CA VAL A 507 -5.00 -5.40 37.50
C VAL A 507 -5.06 -3.97 36.95
N LYS A 508 -5.16 -3.85 35.63
CA LYS A 508 -5.19 -2.59 34.90
C LYS A 508 -6.42 -2.55 34.00
N ILE A 509 -7.00 -1.35 33.86
CA ILE A 509 -7.96 -1.07 32.80
C ILE A 509 -7.17 -0.59 31.58
N ALA A 510 -7.30 -1.33 30.48
CA ALA A 510 -6.70 -1.02 29.18
C ALA A 510 -7.78 -0.39 28.29
N ILE A 511 -7.44 0.72 27.66
CA ILE A 511 -8.33 1.47 26.79
C ILE A 511 -7.62 1.65 25.45
N MET A 512 -8.25 1.16 24.39
CA MET A 512 -7.85 1.39 23.01
C MET A 512 -8.58 2.63 22.51
N LEU A 513 -7.84 3.73 22.34
CA LEU A 513 -8.39 5.06 22.08
C LEU A 513 -7.96 5.58 20.71
N SER A 514 -8.92 6.00 19.89
CA SER A 514 -8.66 6.74 18.65
C SER A 514 -8.02 8.10 18.95
N ILE A 515 -6.95 8.44 18.23
CA ILE A 515 -6.25 9.72 18.34
C ILE A 515 -6.66 10.74 17.27
N GLU A 516 -7.73 10.48 16.51
CA GLU A 516 -8.32 11.49 15.62
C GLU A 516 -8.76 12.75 16.39
N ASN A 517 -9.12 12.56 17.67
CA ASN A 517 -9.33 13.60 18.66
C ASN A 517 -8.42 13.34 19.86
N ASP A 518 -7.55 14.29 20.19
CA ASP A 518 -6.54 14.16 21.26
C ASP A 518 -7.07 14.55 22.65
N VAL A 519 -8.20 15.24 22.72
CA VAL A 519 -8.83 15.69 23.97
C VAL A 519 -9.09 14.54 24.98
N PRO A 520 -9.64 13.37 24.58
CA PRO A 520 -9.88 12.27 25.52
C PRO A 520 -8.56 11.71 26.08
N LEU A 521 -7.50 11.67 25.28
CA LEU A 521 -6.18 11.24 25.73
C LEU A 521 -5.65 12.21 26.80
N LEU A 522 -5.74 13.52 26.54
CA LEU A 522 -5.31 14.55 27.50
C LEU A 522 -6.09 14.46 28.83
N GLU A 523 -7.41 14.27 28.81
CA GLU A 523 -8.19 14.08 30.05
C GLU A 523 -7.83 12.78 30.78
N LEU A 524 -7.44 11.72 30.07
CA LEU A 524 -6.94 10.49 30.69
C LEU A 524 -5.52 10.66 31.29
N MET A 525 -4.69 11.53 30.71
CA MET A 525 -3.37 11.86 31.28
C MET A 525 -3.47 12.46 32.68
N ASP A 526 -4.52 13.25 32.95
CA ASP A 526 -4.81 13.81 34.28
C ASP A 526 -5.11 12.72 35.33
N LEU A 527 -5.42 11.49 34.90
CA LEU A 527 -5.60 10.34 35.78
C LEU A 527 -4.28 9.60 36.07
N ASN A 528 -3.14 10.07 35.57
CA ASN A 528 -1.82 9.46 35.72
C ASN A 528 -1.82 7.98 35.27
N PRO A 529 -1.91 7.72 33.96
CA PRO A 529 -1.79 6.37 33.41
C PRO A 529 -0.43 5.76 33.72
N VAL A 530 -0.42 4.43 33.85
CA VAL A 530 0.79 3.63 34.08
C VAL A 530 1.55 3.46 32.76
N HIS A 531 0.81 3.35 31.66
CA HIS A 531 1.36 3.20 30.31
C HIS A 531 0.52 3.97 29.32
N VAL A 532 1.19 4.62 28.37
CA VAL A 532 0.59 5.27 27.20
C VAL A 532 1.50 5.00 26.02
N SER A 533 0.93 4.50 24.92
CA SER A 533 1.70 4.28 23.69
C SER A 533 2.37 5.57 23.23
N ARG A 534 3.60 5.45 22.76
CA ARG A 534 4.40 6.60 22.30
C ARG A 534 3.80 7.28 21.06
N ASP A 535 3.27 6.48 20.15
CA ASP A 535 2.72 6.90 18.86
C ASP A 535 1.69 5.86 18.39
N PRO A 536 0.87 6.15 17.36
CA PRO A 536 -0.11 5.18 16.86
C PRO A 536 0.50 3.91 16.24
N MET A 537 1.78 3.89 15.86
CA MET A 537 2.42 2.67 15.38
C MET A 537 2.72 1.69 16.51
N ALA A 538 3.24 2.20 17.64
CA ALA A 538 3.38 1.46 18.88
C ALA A 538 2.00 1.09 19.45
N GLY A 539 1.03 2.00 19.34
CA GLY A 539 -0.35 1.79 19.77
C GLY A 539 -1.03 0.60 19.08
N GLU A 540 -0.89 0.48 17.76
CA GLU A 540 -1.39 -0.69 17.01
C GLU A 540 -0.77 -1.99 17.52
N GLU A 541 0.54 -2.02 17.76
CA GLU A 541 1.24 -3.22 18.22
C GLU A 541 0.80 -3.62 19.64
N GLU A 542 0.81 -2.67 20.56
CA GLU A 542 0.42 -2.88 21.96
C GLU A 542 -1.06 -3.24 22.09
N CYS A 543 -1.95 -2.57 21.35
CA CYS A 543 -3.37 -2.92 21.32
C CYS A 543 -3.59 -4.30 20.70
N SER A 544 -2.83 -4.68 19.68
CA SER A 544 -2.94 -6.01 19.07
C SER A 544 -2.59 -7.15 20.02
N ALA A 545 -1.73 -6.90 21.00
CA ALA A 545 -1.35 -7.87 22.03
C ALA A 545 -2.45 -8.07 23.08
N MET A 546 -3.17 -7.02 23.45
CA MET A 546 -4.23 -7.07 24.48
C MET A 546 -5.62 -7.38 23.91
N PHE A 547 -5.94 -6.82 22.74
CA PHE A 547 -7.24 -6.91 22.10
C PHE A 547 -7.14 -7.81 20.85
N PRO A 548 -7.55 -9.09 20.92
CA PRO A 548 -7.62 -9.95 19.74
C PRO A 548 -8.68 -9.43 18.74
N VAL A 549 -8.72 -9.98 17.51
CA VAL A 549 -9.60 -9.44 16.44
C VAL A 549 -11.08 -9.60 16.80
N ASP A 550 -11.41 -10.72 17.42
CA ASP A 550 -12.73 -11.13 17.86
C ASP A 550 -13.16 -10.49 19.19
N TYR A 551 -12.34 -9.58 19.75
CA TYR A 551 -12.65 -8.90 21.01
C TYR A 551 -13.96 -8.09 20.98
N ALA A 552 -14.36 -7.61 19.79
CA ALA A 552 -15.57 -6.81 19.60
C ALA A 552 -16.87 -7.64 19.64
N ASP A 553 -16.79 -8.94 19.33
CA ASP A 553 -17.95 -9.82 19.20
C ASP A 553 -18.64 -10.07 20.55
N THR A 554 -17.85 -10.05 21.62
CA THR A 554 -18.29 -10.23 22.99
C THR A 554 -18.87 -8.92 23.54
N LYS A 555 -20.15 -8.68 23.23
CA LYS A 555 -21.05 -7.69 23.87
C LYS A 555 -20.35 -6.51 24.56
N ILE A 556 -19.87 -5.54 23.78
CA ILE A 556 -19.75 -4.16 24.26
C ILE A 556 -21.17 -3.58 24.23
N ASP A 557 -22.01 -3.96 25.20
CA ASP A 557 -23.27 -3.26 25.41
C ASP A 557 -22.87 -1.85 25.90
N LEU A 558 -22.90 -0.84 25.00
CA LEU A 558 -22.69 0.59 25.29
C LEU A 558 -23.55 1.16 26.44
N LYS A 559 -24.40 0.33 27.05
CA LYS A 559 -25.07 0.59 28.35
C LYS A 559 -24.08 0.91 29.47
N ASP A 560 -22.79 0.58 29.34
CA ASP A 560 -21.75 0.88 30.34
C ASP A 560 -21.52 2.38 30.57
N PHE A 561 -21.73 3.23 29.57
CA PHE A 561 -21.62 4.70 29.75
C PHE A 561 -22.84 5.32 30.44
N GLN A 562 -23.92 4.54 30.64
CA GLN A 562 -25.13 4.98 31.32
C GLN A 562 -25.06 4.87 32.85
N LEU A 563 -23.86 4.90 33.44
CA LEU A 563 -23.65 4.85 34.90
C LEU A 563 -24.20 6.07 35.67
N ASN A 564 -24.91 7.01 35.03
CA ASN A 564 -25.68 8.07 35.69
C ASN A 564 -26.90 8.49 34.85
N LYS A 565 -28.02 7.78 35.02
CA LYS A 565 -29.34 8.41 35.04
C LYS A 565 -29.97 8.22 36.41
#